data_AF-A0A5B8CH33-F1
#
_entry.id   AF-A0A5B8CH33-F1
#
_cell.length_a   1.000
_cell.length_b   1.000
_cell.length_c   1.000
_cell.angle_alpha   90.00
_cell.angle_beta   90.00
_cell.angle_gamma   90.00
#
_symmetry.space_group_name_H-M   'P 1'
#
loop_
_entity.id
_entity.type
_entity.pdbx_description
1 polymer ?
#
loop_
_entity_poly.entity_id
_entity_poly.type
_entity_poly.pdbx_seq_one_letter_code
_entity_poly.pdbx_strand_id
1 'polypeptide(L)'
;MMDRNDDDRSLRRIALRILNENEDQARDELDSVIQAVEDHVGRQASVYTWSVPVILTIPALCLLLSIFAALASKAVADAFLSVAIAACLIPLFMAWLWRRFQYGTGRLRKPREAIYANASDETRETLEKLFAYLQRESAPRAYYRNWRGNPIYLERRYFFGNLRALLLSEFAAVRALCLSPGGSRISGAIKIEKDPDEVIKELGIKPKRAGGPGRNAKYAYSDALISLIGDPRLSVLDLSNRAAAIRAIKKWLSDWFEEHADETGDVPRGDLLAPYAEKICAHLQKIASAKGR
;
A
#
# COMPACT_ATOMS: atom_id res chain seq x y z
N MET A 1 -8.70 15.14 26.95
CA MET A 1 -9.36 13.83 27.12
C MET A 1 -9.92 13.46 25.76
N MET A 2 -9.09 12.85 24.90
CA MET A 2 -9.48 12.44 23.55
C MET A 2 -10.52 11.32 23.71
N ASP A 3 -11.72 11.52 23.19
CA ASP A 3 -12.80 10.56 23.33
C ASP A 3 -12.40 9.25 22.61
N ARG A 4 -12.09 8.21 23.39
CA ARG A 4 -11.58 6.91 22.92
C ARG A 4 -12.53 6.28 21.88
N ASN A 5 -13.79 6.69 21.93
CA ASN A 5 -14.87 6.29 21.02
C ASN A 5 -14.77 6.96 19.62
N ASP A 6 -14.13 8.12 19.50
CA ASP A 6 -14.03 8.89 18.26
C ASP A 6 -12.90 8.38 17.35
N ASP A 7 -11.86 7.74 17.91
CA ASP A 7 -10.80 7.07 17.14
C ASP A 7 -11.21 5.68 16.65
N ASP A 8 -12.15 5.03 17.33
CA ASP A 8 -12.70 3.72 16.92
C ASP A 8 -13.49 3.81 15.60
N ARG A 9 -14.06 4.97 15.30
CA ARG A 9 -14.77 5.25 14.04
C ARG A 9 -13.84 5.51 12.85
N SER A 10 -12.52 5.48 13.06
CA SER A 10 -11.54 5.66 11.99
C SER A 10 -11.66 4.56 10.95
N LEU A 11 -11.77 4.94 9.69
CA LEU A 11 -11.82 4.03 8.55
C LEU A 11 -10.59 3.12 8.51
N ARG A 12 -9.40 3.64 8.85
CA ARG A 12 -8.18 2.84 8.98
C ARG A 12 -8.34 1.77 10.05
N ARG A 13 -8.90 2.12 11.20
CA ARG A 13 -9.07 1.16 12.31
C ARG A 13 -10.11 0.09 12.01
N ILE A 14 -11.21 0.45 11.35
CA ILE A 14 -12.18 -0.50 10.81
C ILE A 14 -11.49 -1.46 9.84
N ALA A 15 -10.65 -0.94 8.93
CA ALA A 15 -9.87 -1.77 8.01
C ALA A 15 -8.92 -2.72 8.75
N LEU A 16 -8.24 -2.27 9.81
CA LEU A 16 -7.37 -3.15 10.61
C LEU A 16 -8.16 -4.28 11.27
N ARG A 17 -9.30 -3.97 11.88
CA ARG A 17 -10.17 -4.95 12.57
C ARG A 17 -10.75 -6.00 11.63
N ILE A 18 -11.03 -5.66 10.37
CA ILE A 18 -11.51 -6.65 9.38
C ILE A 18 -10.38 -7.48 8.77
N LEU A 19 -9.14 -6.99 8.80
CA LEU A 19 -7.98 -7.67 8.22
C LEU A 19 -7.46 -8.77 9.13
N ASN A 20 -7.25 -8.47 10.41
CA ASN A 20 -6.70 -9.42 11.38
C ASN A 20 -7.23 -9.11 12.78
N GLU A 21 -7.42 -10.14 13.60
CA GLU A 21 -7.71 -9.98 15.03
C GLU A 21 -6.54 -9.31 15.77
N ASN A 22 -5.30 -9.55 15.31
CA ASN A 22 -4.12 -8.84 15.79
C ASN A 22 -3.96 -7.52 15.03
N GLU A 23 -4.34 -6.40 15.66
CA GLU A 23 -4.25 -5.06 15.07
C GLU A 23 -2.81 -4.71 14.64
N ASP A 24 -1.76 -5.22 15.31
CA ASP A 24 -0.37 -4.92 14.95
C ASP A 24 0.03 -5.64 13.64
N GLN A 25 -0.34 -6.91 13.51
CA GLN A 25 -0.11 -7.65 12.26
C GLN A 25 -0.92 -7.05 11.10
N ALA A 26 -2.17 -6.64 11.34
CA ALA A 26 -2.95 -5.92 10.33
C ALA A 26 -2.30 -4.58 9.95
N ARG A 27 -1.66 -3.89 10.91
CA ARG A 27 -0.98 -2.62 10.67
C ARG A 27 0.21 -2.82 9.75
N ASP A 28 1.05 -3.81 10.04
CA ASP A 28 2.22 -4.13 9.21
C ASP A 28 1.80 -4.53 7.78
N GLU A 29 0.77 -5.37 7.65
CA GLU A 29 0.23 -5.75 6.33
C GLU A 29 -0.28 -4.51 5.58
N LEU A 30 -1.11 -3.69 6.22
CA LEU A 30 -1.70 -2.51 5.58
C LEU A 30 -0.66 -1.45 5.21
N ASP A 31 0.31 -1.19 6.09
CA ASP A 31 1.35 -0.19 5.86
C ASP A 31 2.33 -0.65 4.77
N SER A 32 2.63 -1.95 4.67
CA SER A 32 3.43 -2.48 3.56
C SER A 32 2.75 -2.24 2.20
N VAL A 33 1.43 -2.40 2.13
CA VAL A 33 0.64 -2.15 0.92
C VAL A 33 0.61 -0.65 0.60
N ILE A 34 0.37 0.20 1.60
CA ILE A 34 0.34 1.64 1.43
C ILE A 34 1.69 2.17 0.97
N GLN A 35 2.78 1.73 1.61
CA GLN A 35 4.14 2.12 1.26
C GLN A 35 4.48 1.69 -0.16
N ALA A 36 4.14 0.46 -0.56
CA ALA A 36 4.41 0.00 -1.92
C ALA A 36 3.61 0.78 -2.99
N VAL A 37 2.36 1.16 -2.68
CA VAL A 37 1.56 2.04 -3.54
C VAL A 37 2.14 3.45 -3.55
N GLU A 38 2.56 3.97 -2.41
CA GLU A 38 3.21 5.27 -2.27
C GLU A 38 4.53 5.33 -3.03
N ASP A 39 5.36 4.30 -3.01
CA ASP A 39 6.62 4.26 -3.76
C ASP A 39 6.39 4.22 -5.27
N HIS A 40 5.34 3.50 -5.70
CA HIS A 40 4.92 3.44 -7.10
C HIS A 40 4.38 4.79 -7.58
N VAL A 41 3.52 5.40 -6.77
CA VAL A 41 2.85 6.66 -7.09
C VAL A 41 3.76 7.84 -6.86
N GLY A 42 4.58 7.88 -5.83
CA GLY A 42 5.47 8.97 -5.43
C GLY A 42 6.45 9.37 -6.52
N ARG A 43 6.94 8.40 -7.30
CA ARG A 43 7.71 8.68 -8.52
C ARG A 43 6.90 9.43 -9.57
N GLN A 44 5.63 9.11 -9.77
CA GLN A 44 4.75 9.82 -10.70
C GLN A 44 4.20 11.13 -10.11
N ALA A 45 3.81 11.14 -8.85
CA ALA A 45 3.25 12.25 -8.10
C ALA A 45 4.30 13.35 -7.89
N SER A 46 5.58 13.02 -7.71
CA SER A 46 6.65 14.03 -7.68
C SER A 46 6.68 14.84 -8.98
N VAL A 47 6.57 14.20 -10.15
CA VAL A 47 6.47 14.88 -11.46
C VAL A 47 5.27 15.83 -11.50
N TYR A 48 4.12 15.42 -10.97
CA TYR A 48 2.94 16.29 -10.89
C TYR A 48 3.05 17.37 -9.79
N THR A 49 3.79 17.14 -8.71
CA THR A 49 3.99 18.08 -7.60
C THR A 49 4.95 19.21 -8.01
N TRP A 50 6.01 18.89 -8.76
CA TRP A 50 6.92 19.87 -9.37
C TRP A 50 6.22 20.76 -10.40
N SER A 51 5.07 20.33 -10.94
CA SER A 51 4.28 21.22 -11.82
C SER A 51 3.77 22.45 -11.08
N VAL A 52 3.44 22.38 -9.79
CA VAL A 52 2.84 23.50 -9.03
C VAL A 52 3.75 24.75 -8.91
N PRO A 53 5.04 24.65 -8.53
CA PRO A 53 5.93 25.81 -8.54
C PRO A 53 6.24 26.31 -9.96
N VAL A 54 6.35 25.42 -10.94
CA VAL A 54 6.50 25.76 -12.37
C VAL A 54 5.29 26.55 -12.88
N ILE A 55 4.09 26.18 -12.42
CA ILE A 55 2.80 26.83 -12.72
C ILE A 55 2.70 28.22 -12.11
N LEU A 56 3.27 28.47 -10.94
CA LEU A 56 3.22 29.79 -10.29
C LEU A 56 4.30 30.74 -10.80
N THR A 57 5.45 30.21 -11.19
CA THR A 57 6.62 31.01 -11.55
C THR A 57 6.67 31.36 -13.03
N ILE A 58 6.40 30.40 -13.94
CA ILE A 58 6.54 30.63 -15.39
C ILE A 58 5.52 31.64 -15.91
N PRO A 59 4.20 31.53 -15.64
CA PRO A 59 3.24 32.52 -16.15
C PRO A 59 3.49 33.92 -15.58
N ALA A 60 3.82 34.02 -14.29
CA ALA A 60 4.12 35.30 -13.64
C ALA A 60 5.38 35.95 -14.25
N LEU A 61 6.44 35.18 -14.48
CA LEU A 61 7.67 35.65 -15.12
C LEU A 61 7.41 36.07 -16.58
N CYS A 62 6.67 35.28 -17.35
CA CYS A 62 6.33 35.61 -18.74
C CYS A 62 5.43 36.87 -18.83
N LEU A 63 4.51 37.07 -17.88
CA LEU A 63 3.72 38.30 -17.81
C LEU A 63 4.59 39.53 -17.50
N LEU A 64 5.53 39.41 -16.55
CA LEU A 64 6.48 40.49 -16.25
C LEU A 64 7.35 40.82 -17.49
N LEU A 65 7.87 39.80 -18.16
CA LEU A 65 8.65 39.97 -19.40
C LEU A 65 7.81 40.59 -20.53
N SER A 66 6.53 40.25 -20.64
CA SER A 66 5.62 40.88 -21.60
C SER A 66 5.45 42.38 -21.32
N ILE A 67 5.30 42.78 -20.06
CA ILE A 67 5.19 44.20 -19.65
C ILE A 67 6.47 44.98 -19.99
N PHE A 68 7.65 44.42 -19.68
CA PHE A 68 8.92 45.06 -20.04
C PHE A 68 9.15 45.08 -21.55
N ALA A 69 8.80 44.01 -22.27
CA ALA A 69 8.93 43.95 -23.71
C ALA A 69 7.97 44.91 -24.43
N ALA A 70 6.82 45.24 -23.85
CA ALA A 70 5.87 46.20 -24.42
C ALA A 70 6.46 47.62 -24.57
N LEU A 71 7.50 47.94 -23.78
CA LEU A 71 8.25 49.20 -23.91
C LEU A 71 9.20 49.21 -25.12
N ALA A 72 9.59 48.05 -25.64
CA ALA A 72 10.57 47.92 -26.72
C ALA A 72 9.94 47.44 -28.03
N SER A 73 9.08 46.41 -28.00
CA SER A 73 8.46 45.82 -29.18
C SER A 73 7.14 45.12 -28.83
N LYS A 74 6.08 45.53 -29.52
CA LYS A 74 4.75 44.92 -29.40
C LYS A 74 4.74 43.43 -29.78
N ALA A 75 5.47 43.05 -30.83
CA ALA A 75 5.54 41.66 -31.29
C ALA A 75 6.17 40.72 -30.24
N VAL A 76 7.20 41.22 -29.53
CA VAL A 76 7.87 40.46 -28.47
C VAL A 76 6.97 40.36 -27.23
N ALA A 77 6.26 41.44 -26.88
CA ALA A 77 5.29 41.45 -25.79
C ALA A 77 4.14 40.45 -26.02
N ASP A 78 3.58 40.42 -27.23
CA ASP A 78 2.50 39.51 -27.62
C ASP A 78 2.96 38.04 -27.61
N ALA A 79 4.21 37.77 -28.01
CA ALA A 79 4.80 36.44 -27.92
C ALA A 79 4.89 35.94 -26.46
N PHE A 80 5.42 36.77 -25.55
CA PHE A 80 5.50 36.41 -24.12
C PHE A 80 4.12 36.24 -23.47
N LEU A 81 3.15 37.07 -23.84
CA LEU A 81 1.77 36.95 -23.38
C LEU A 81 1.15 35.61 -23.84
N SER A 82 1.37 35.22 -25.10
CA SER A 82 0.89 33.96 -25.65
C SER A 82 1.48 32.75 -24.90
N VAL A 83 2.78 32.80 -24.57
CA VAL A 83 3.46 31.77 -23.76
C VAL A 83 2.89 31.73 -22.34
N ALA A 84 2.62 32.88 -21.72
CA ALA A 84 2.01 32.94 -20.39
C ALA A 84 0.61 32.30 -20.37
N ILE A 85 -0.23 32.58 -21.39
CA ILE A 85 -1.57 31.99 -21.53
C ILE A 85 -1.46 30.47 -21.72
N ALA A 86 -0.55 30.01 -22.58
CA ALA A 86 -0.32 28.57 -22.80
C ALA A 86 0.15 27.87 -21.51
N ALA A 87 1.03 28.51 -20.74
CA ALA A 87 1.51 27.99 -19.46
C ALA A 87 0.37 27.83 -18.42
N CYS A 88 -0.64 28.71 -18.44
CA CYS A 88 -1.82 28.60 -17.59
C CYS A 88 -2.73 27.39 -17.92
N LEU A 89 -2.59 26.76 -19.09
CA LEU A 89 -3.35 25.56 -19.47
C LEU A 89 -2.71 24.26 -18.98
N ILE A 90 -1.40 24.26 -18.72
CA ILE A 90 -0.65 23.10 -18.20
C ILE A 90 -1.27 22.54 -16.89
N PRO A 91 -1.65 23.33 -15.87
CA PRO A 91 -2.31 22.83 -14.66
C PRO A 91 -3.60 22.06 -14.94
N LEU A 92 -4.43 22.59 -15.85
CA LEU A 92 -5.71 21.98 -16.19
C LEU A 92 -5.48 20.63 -16.87
N PHE A 93 -4.49 20.57 -17.76
CA PHE A 93 -4.08 19.33 -18.41
C PHE A 93 -3.52 18.30 -17.41
N MET A 94 -2.67 18.72 -16.46
CA MET A 94 -2.13 17.84 -15.42
C MET A 94 -3.21 17.35 -14.46
N ALA A 95 -4.11 18.22 -14.01
CA ALA A 95 -5.26 17.82 -13.19
C ALA A 95 -6.18 16.86 -13.94
N TRP A 96 -6.36 17.06 -15.24
CA TRP A 96 -7.11 16.16 -16.11
C TRP A 96 -6.42 14.80 -16.26
N LEU A 97 -5.10 14.76 -16.46
CA LEU A 97 -4.31 13.53 -16.50
C LEU A 97 -4.40 12.76 -15.18
N TRP A 98 -4.26 13.46 -14.04
CA TRP A 98 -4.39 12.85 -12.72
C TRP A 98 -5.78 12.26 -12.52
N ARG A 99 -6.82 13.02 -12.84
CA ARG A 99 -8.21 12.55 -12.79
C ARG A 99 -8.42 11.33 -13.69
N ARG A 100 -7.83 11.32 -14.88
CA ARG A 100 -7.92 10.21 -15.83
C ARG A 100 -7.14 8.98 -15.36
N PHE A 101 -6.01 9.16 -14.69
CA PHE A 101 -5.28 8.08 -14.05
C PHE A 101 -6.13 7.45 -12.94
N GLN A 102 -6.62 8.28 -12.01
CA GLN A 102 -7.30 7.81 -10.83
C GLN A 102 -8.72 7.28 -11.10
N TYR A 103 -9.47 7.91 -12.00
CA TYR A 103 -10.90 7.63 -12.23
C TYR A 103 -11.24 7.25 -13.67
N GLY A 104 -10.34 7.46 -14.61
CA GLY A 104 -10.58 7.19 -16.03
C GLY A 104 -11.34 8.27 -16.78
N THR A 105 -11.76 7.91 -17.99
CA THR A 105 -12.46 8.78 -18.95
C THR A 105 -13.99 8.67 -18.89
N GLY A 106 -14.53 7.77 -18.06
CA GLY A 106 -15.96 7.44 -18.01
C GLY A 106 -16.71 8.05 -16.83
N ARG A 107 -18.05 8.04 -16.92
CA ARG A 107 -18.92 8.24 -15.73
C ARG A 107 -18.58 7.16 -14.71
N LEU A 108 -18.38 7.55 -13.45
CA LEU A 108 -17.99 6.74 -12.29
C LEU A 108 -19.03 5.66 -11.90
N ARG A 109 -19.45 4.82 -12.85
CA ARG A 109 -20.43 3.74 -12.64
C ARG A 109 -19.78 2.43 -12.24
N LYS A 110 -18.50 2.24 -12.54
CA LYS A 110 -17.71 1.09 -12.12
C LYS A 110 -16.44 1.56 -11.41
N PRO A 111 -16.10 1.01 -10.25
CA PRO A 111 -14.81 1.29 -9.62
C PRO A 111 -13.70 0.78 -10.53
N ARG A 112 -12.56 1.47 -10.53
CA ARG A 112 -11.39 0.96 -11.23
C ARG A 112 -10.70 -0.13 -10.44
N GLU A 113 -9.84 -0.88 -11.10
CA GLU A 113 -8.94 -1.80 -10.43
C GLU A 113 -7.98 -1.00 -9.54
N ALA A 114 -7.99 -1.30 -8.24
CA ALA A 114 -7.11 -0.63 -7.30
C ALA A 114 -5.71 -1.23 -7.35
N ILE A 115 -4.73 -0.37 -7.14
CA ILE A 115 -3.34 -0.77 -7.05
C ILE A 115 -3.10 -1.23 -5.61
N TYR A 116 -2.84 -2.53 -5.45
CA TYR A 116 -2.37 -3.13 -4.20
C TYR A 116 -1.03 -3.77 -4.47
N ALA A 117 0.04 -2.99 -4.37
CA ALA A 117 1.38 -3.52 -4.51
C ALA A 117 1.74 -4.33 -3.25
N ASN A 118 2.33 -5.51 -3.42
CA ASN A 118 2.75 -6.41 -2.34
C ASN A 118 1.64 -6.91 -1.38
N ALA A 119 0.35 -6.78 -1.73
CA ALA A 119 -0.73 -7.34 -0.92
C ALA A 119 -0.89 -8.85 -1.17
N SER A 120 -1.20 -9.61 -0.12
CA SER A 120 -1.73 -10.97 -0.30
C SER A 120 -3.12 -10.91 -0.94
N ASP A 121 -3.50 -11.96 -1.67
CA ASP A 121 -4.80 -12.03 -2.33
C ASP A 121 -5.98 -11.85 -1.36
N GLU A 122 -5.85 -12.40 -0.15
CA GLU A 122 -6.86 -12.29 0.90
C GLU A 122 -6.98 -10.87 1.47
N THR A 123 -5.84 -10.18 1.68
CA THR A 123 -5.82 -8.78 2.13
C THR A 123 -6.42 -7.87 1.06
N ARG A 124 -6.07 -8.10 -0.21
CA ARG A 124 -6.66 -7.39 -1.35
C ARG A 124 -8.18 -7.59 -1.41
N GLU A 125 -8.66 -8.82 -1.32
CA GLU A 125 -10.10 -9.12 -1.38
C GLU A 125 -10.87 -8.48 -0.22
N THR A 126 -10.30 -8.51 0.98
CA THR A 126 -10.90 -7.92 2.19
C THR A 126 -11.04 -6.40 2.07
N LEU A 127 -9.97 -5.72 1.63
CA LEU A 127 -10.00 -4.28 1.39
C LEU A 127 -10.98 -3.90 0.27
N GLU A 128 -11.04 -4.70 -0.80
CA GLU A 128 -12.00 -4.49 -1.88
C GLU A 128 -13.45 -4.66 -1.43
N LYS A 129 -13.74 -5.62 -0.54
CA LYS A 129 -15.08 -5.76 0.07
C LYS A 129 -15.45 -4.53 0.90
N LEU A 130 -14.51 -4.00 1.70
CA LEU A 130 -14.71 -2.76 2.44
C LEU A 130 -15.02 -1.58 1.51
N PHE A 131 -14.22 -1.38 0.46
CA PHE A 131 -14.47 -0.29 -0.48
C PHE A 131 -15.74 -0.49 -1.29
N ALA A 132 -16.06 -1.72 -1.71
CA ALA A 132 -17.32 -2.03 -2.40
C ALA A 132 -18.54 -1.71 -1.53
N TYR A 133 -18.46 -1.91 -0.21
CA TYR A 133 -19.48 -1.48 0.72
C TYR A 133 -19.62 0.05 0.75
N LEU A 134 -18.51 0.79 0.86
CA LEU A 134 -18.49 2.27 0.87
C LEU A 134 -18.90 2.92 -0.46
N GLN A 135 -18.83 2.17 -1.57
CA GLN A 135 -19.23 2.63 -2.89
C GLN A 135 -20.75 2.58 -3.13
N ARG A 136 -21.53 1.92 -2.24
CA ARG A 136 -22.99 1.82 -2.36
C ARG A 136 -23.66 3.15 -2.10
N GLU A 137 -24.87 3.33 -2.63
CA GLU A 137 -25.63 4.57 -2.40
C GLU A 137 -26.19 4.64 -0.97
N SER A 138 -26.48 3.49 -0.37
CA SER A 138 -26.92 3.33 1.01
C SER A 138 -25.76 3.25 2.02
N ALA A 139 -24.51 3.41 1.56
CA ALA A 139 -23.35 3.31 2.42
C ALA A 139 -23.31 4.46 3.44
N PRO A 140 -22.75 4.22 4.64
CA PRO A 140 -22.57 5.28 5.62
C PRO A 140 -21.60 6.35 5.09
N ARG A 141 -21.87 7.61 5.42
CA ARG A 141 -21.04 8.72 4.93
C ARG A 141 -19.69 8.70 5.65
N ALA A 142 -18.62 8.84 4.87
CA ALA A 142 -17.30 9.07 5.39
C ALA A 142 -17.05 10.57 5.52
N TYR A 143 -16.36 11.00 6.57
CA TYR A 143 -16.00 12.39 6.78
C TYR A 143 -14.62 12.51 7.43
N TYR A 144 -13.99 13.67 7.30
CA TYR A 144 -12.84 14.04 8.12
C TYR A 144 -13.13 15.37 8.80
N ARG A 145 -12.52 15.61 9.96
CA ARG A 145 -12.64 16.91 10.62
C ARG A 145 -11.60 17.88 10.08
N ASN A 146 -12.05 19.09 9.76
CA ASN A 146 -11.13 20.18 9.44
C ASN A 146 -10.40 20.66 10.71
N TRP A 147 -9.46 21.59 10.55
CA TRP A 147 -8.71 22.18 11.67
C TRP A 147 -9.59 22.91 12.71
N ARG A 148 -10.83 23.25 12.36
CA ARG A 148 -11.84 23.85 13.26
C ARG A 148 -12.75 22.81 13.92
N GLY A 149 -12.56 21.52 13.66
CA GLY A 149 -13.39 20.44 14.20
C GLY A 149 -14.67 20.15 13.42
N ASN A 150 -15.01 20.91 12.37
CA ASN A 150 -16.22 20.68 11.59
C ASN A 150 -16.06 19.46 10.67
N PRO A 151 -17.09 18.59 10.55
CA PRO A 151 -17.05 17.46 9.64
C PRO A 151 -17.14 17.92 8.18
N ILE A 152 -16.20 17.46 7.36
CA ILE A 152 -16.22 17.58 5.90
C ILE A 152 -16.47 16.18 5.34
N TYR A 153 -17.62 16.01 4.69
CA TYR A 153 -18.01 14.74 4.10
C TYR A 153 -17.23 14.46 2.82
N LEU A 154 -16.73 13.23 2.69
CA LEU A 154 -16.08 12.72 1.50
C LEU A 154 -17.14 12.28 0.51
N GLU A 155 -17.01 12.75 -0.73
CA GLU A 155 -17.85 12.26 -1.81
C GLU A 155 -17.54 10.81 -2.15
N ARG A 156 -18.58 10.07 -2.49
CA ARG A 156 -18.53 8.64 -2.85
C ARG A 156 -17.50 8.35 -3.95
N ARG A 157 -17.30 9.29 -4.89
CA ARG A 157 -16.34 9.17 -6.00
C ARG A 157 -14.92 8.82 -5.55
N TYR A 158 -14.50 9.23 -4.36
CA TYR A 158 -13.14 8.99 -3.88
C TYR A 158 -12.84 7.51 -3.64
N PHE A 159 -13.87 6.71 -3.33
CA PHE A 159 -13.75 5.26 -3.17
C PHE A 159 -13.71 4.47 -4.48
N PHE A 160 -13.93 5.11 -5.64
CA PHE A 160 -13.91 4.46 -6.96
C PHE A 160 -12.53 4.48 -7.62
N GLY A 161 -11.58 5.23 -7.06
CA GLY A 161 -10.29 5.48 -7.69
C GLY A 161 -9.30 4.32 -7.56
N ASN A 162 -8.28 4.33 -8.41
CA ASN A 162 -7.17 3.35 -8.38
C ASN A 162 -6.37 3.39 -7.07
N LEU A 163 -6.27 4.57 -6.46
CA LEU A 163 -5.45 4.83 -5.27
C LEU A 163 -6.23 4.75 -3.96
N ARG A 164 -7.43 4.16 -3.96
CA ARG A 164 -8.33 4.16 -2.79
C ARG A 164 -7.71 3.56 -1.52
N ALA A 165 -6.76 2.63 -1.65
CA ALA A 165 -6.01 2.08 -0.52
C ALA A 165 -5.30 3.16 0.30
N LEU A 166 -4.80 4.23 -0.34
CA LEU A 166 -4.11 5.33 0.33
C LEU A 166 -5.02 6.12 1.27
N LEU A 167 -6.35 6.04 1.13
CA LEU A 167 -7.30 6.64 2.07
C LEU A 167 -7.16 6.06 3.49
N LEU A 168 -6.61 4.85 3.61
CA LEU A 168 -6.37 4.15 4.87
C LEU A 168 -5.01 4.51 5.49
N SER A 169 -4.21 5.37 4.85
CA SER A 169 -2.94 5.84 5.40
C SER A 169 -3.17 6.69 6.64
N GLU A 170 -2.24 6.60 7.59
CA GLU A 170 -2.17 7.49 8.75
C GLU A 170 -1.74 8.91 8.37
N PHE A 171 -0.94 9.03 7.31
CA PHE A 171 -0.39 10.30 6.87
C PHE A 171 -1.37 11.07 5.98
N ALA A 172 -1.67 12.30 6.39
CA ALA A 172 -2.56 13.22 5.64
C ALA A 172 -2.07 13.48 4.20
N ALA A 173 -0.77 13.60 4.00
CA ALA A 173 -0.16 13.84 2.70
C ALA A 173 -0.45 12.68 1.72
N VAL A 174 -0.33 11.44 2.22
CA VAL A 174 -0.57 10.22 1.43
C VAL A 174 -2.04 10.10 1.05
N ARG A 175 -2.97 10.33 2.01
CA ARG A 175 -4.41 10.36 1.72
C ARG A 175 -4.79 11.44 0.71
N ALA A 176 -4.12 12.59 0.74
CA ALA A 176 -4.40 13.73 -0.14
C ALA A 176 -4.14 13.43 -1.63
N LEU A 177 -3.26 12.47 -1.94
CA LEU A 177 -3.03 11.99 -3.30
C LEU A 177 -4.32 11.44 -3.94
N CYS A 178 -5.26 10.92 -3.14
CA CYS A 178 -6.56 10.47 -3.63
C CYS A 178 -7.49 11.61 -4.09
N LEU A 179 -7.16 12.87 -3.81
CA LEU A 179 -8.03 14.01 -4.13
C LEU A 179 -7.46 14.86 -5.27
N SER A 180 -6.17 15.15 -5.21
CA SER A 180 -5.49 16.09 -6.12
C SER A 180 -4.02 15.70 -6.23
N PRO A 181 -3.39 15.89 -7.40
CA PRO A 181 -1.96 15.64 -7.59
C PRO A 181 -1.07 16.49 -6.67
N GLY A 182 -1.54 17.69 -6.29
CA GLY A 182 -0.83 18.58 -5.34
C GLY A 182 -1.21 18.37 -3.87
N GLY A 183 -2.06 17.39 -3.57
CA GLY A 183 -2.53 17.07 -2.22
C GLY A 183 -3.40 18.16 -1.60
N SER A 184 -4.71 18.15 -1.85
CA SER A 184 -5.63 18.92 -1.01
C SER A 184 -5.73 18.26 0.37
N ARG A 185 -5.54 19.05 1.43
CA ARG A 185 -5.28 18.51 2.78
C ARG A 185 -6.51 17.83 3.37
N ILE A 186 -6.54 16.49 3.35
CA ILE A 186 -7.33 15.71 4.32
C ILE A 186 -6.59 15.78 5.66
N SER A 187 -6.83 16.85 6.41
CA SER A 187 -6.05 17.15 7.63
C SER A 187 -6.20 16.11 8.73
N GLY A 188 -7.31 15.38 8.77
CA GLY A 188 -7.63 14.41 9.83
C GLY A 188 -7.82 12.98 9.33
N ALA A 189 -7.86 12.03 10.25
CA ALA A 189 -8.29 10.67 9.95
C ALA A 189 -9.69 10.66 9.33
N ILE A 190 -9.92 9.78 8.37
CA ILE A 190 -11.24 9.57 7.77
C ILE A 190 -12.05 8.72 8.73
N LYS A 191 -13.26 9.16 9.05
CA LYS A 191 -14.19 8.51 9.97
C LYS A 191 -15.47 8.13 9.24
N ILE A 192 -16.16 7.11 9.75
CA ILE A 192 -17.49 6.71 9.29
C ILE A 192 -18.54 7.22 10.29
N GLU A 193 -19.68 7.67 9.78
CA GLU A 193 -20.80 8.18 10.61
C GLU A 193 -21.46 7.06 11.44
N LYS A 194 -21.57 5.87 10.85
CA LYS A 194 -22.11 4.65 11.46
C LYS A 194 -21.13 4.01 12.43
N ASP A 195 -21.66 3.25 13.37
CA ASP A 195 -20.87 2.48 14.34
C ASP A 195 -19.93 1.48 13.63
N PRO A 196 -18.63 1.44 13.96
CA PRO A 196 -17.68 0.48 13.40
C PRO A 196 -18.15 -0.98 13.51
N ASP A 197 -18.79 -1.37 14.61
CA ASP A 197 -19.18 -2.77 14.83
C ASP A 197 -20.36 -3.17 13.92
N GLU A 198 -21.26 -2.23 13.64
CA GLU A 198 -22.34 -2.44 12.66
C GLU A 198 -21.77 -2.54 11.24
N VAL A 199 -20.77 -1.73 10.89
CA VAL A 199 -20.09 -1.79 9.59
C VAL A 199 -19.39 -3.14 9.42
N ILE A 200 -18.64 -3.59 10.43
CA ILE A 200 -17.95 -4.89 10.41
C ILE A 200 -18.97 -6.04 10.27
N LYS A 201 -20.09 -5.97 10.99
CA LYS A 201 -21.17 -6.96 10.91
C LYS A 201 -21.81 -7.00 9.52
N GLU A 202 -22.07 -5.86 8.89
CA GLU A 202 -22.66 -5.79 7.55
C GLU A 202 -21.70 -6.25 6.45
N LEU A 203 -20.40 -6.07 6.65
CA LEU A 203 -19.38 -6.62 5.75
C LEU A 203 -19.35 -8.15 5.80
N GLY A 204 -19.69 -8.76 6.95
CA GLY A 204 -19.70 -10.21 7.12
C GLY A 204 -18.33 -10.87 6.92
N ILE A 205 -17.26 -10.09 7.02
CA ILE A 205 -15.87 -10.55 6.85
C ILE A 205 -15.41 -11.12 8.18
N LYS A 206 -14.93 -12.37 8.15
CA LYS A 206 -14.23 -12.94 9.31
C LYS A 206 -12.77 -12.48 9.23
N PRO A 207 -12.27 -11.74 10.23
CA PRO A 207 -10.88 -11.34 10.23
C PRO A 207 -9.98 -12.57 10.25
N LYS A 208 -8.76 -12.43 9.71
CA LYS A 208 -7.75 -13.47 9.90
C LYS A 208 -7.55 -13.63 11.40
N ARG A 209 -7.62 -14.89 11.87
CA ARG A 209 -7.37 -15.17 13.27
C ARG A 209 -5.96 -14.74 13.60
N ALA A 210 -5.80 -14.04 14.72
CA ALA A 210 -4.47 -13.77 15.24
C ALA A 210 -3.76 -15.12 15.35
N GLY A 211 -2.57 -15.24 14.75
CA GLY A 211 -1.60 -16.18 15.30
C GLY A 211 -1.40 -15.72 16.74
N GLY A 212 -2.04 -16.41 17.70
CA GLY A 212 -2.11 -15.93 19.08
C GLY A 212 -0.72 -15.61 19.63
N PRO A 213 -0.59 -14.70 20.62
CA PRO A 213 0.68 -14.47 21.28
C PRO A 213 1.17 -15.81 21.84
N GLY A 214 2.32 -16.29 21.39
CA GLY A 214 2.85 -17.61 21.80
C GLY A 214 2.33 -18.81 20.98
N ARG A 215 1.62 -18.62 19.86
CA ARG A 215 1.65 -19.62 18.77
C ARG A 215 3.02 -19.53 18.10
N ASN A 216 4.04 -20.03 18.82
CA ASN A 216 5.13 -20.72 18.15
C ASN A 216 4.45 -21.64 17.14
N ALA A 217 4.91 -21.63 15.88
CA ALA A 217 4.60 -22.77 15.05
C ALA A 217 4.87 -24.01 15.89
N LYS A 218 3.99 -25.03 15.84
CA LYS A 218 4.09 -26.24 16.68
C LYS A 218 5.54 -26.73 16.82
N TYR A 219 6.33 -26.48 15.77
CA TYR A 219 7.76 -26.63 15.71
C TYR A 219 8.43 -25.28 15.42
N ALA A 220 9.60 -25.03 16.00
CA ALA A 220 10.42 -23.82 15.83
C ALA A 220 11.05 -23.70 14.41
N TYR A 221 10.21 -23.58 13.38
CA TYR A 221 10.67 -23.52 11.98
C TYR A 221 11.58 -22.33 11.68
N SER A 222 11.36 -21.17 12.31
CA SER A 222 12.24 -20.00 12.14
C SER A 222 13.66 -20.30 12.61
N ASP A 223 13.79 -20.90 13.80
CA ASP A 223 15.09 -21.18 14.42
C ASP A 223 15.82 -22.29 13.67
N ALA A 224 15.09 -23.33 13.23
CA ALA A 224 15.61 -24.38 12.35
C ALA A 224 16.18 -23.80 11.04
N LEU A 225 15.43 -22.88 10.41
CA LEU A 225 15.86 -22.25 9.16
C LEU A 225 17.06 -21.32 9.35
N ILE A 226 17.08 -20.52 10.43
CA ILE A 226 18.20 -19.64 10.76
C ILE A 226 19.46 -20.45 11.05
N SER A 227 19.34 -21.51 11.85
CA SER A 227 20.44 -22.43 12.15
C SER A 227 20.98 -23.07 10.87
N LEU A 228 20.09 -23.51 9.99
CA LEU A 228 20.48 -24.18 8.76
C LEU A 228 21.16 -23.24 7.77
N ILE A 229 20.74 -21.98 7.66
CA ILE A 229 21.41 -20.98 6.78
C ILE A 229 22.88 -20.79 7.16
N GLY A 230 23.22 -20.93 8.45
CA GLY A 230 24.60 -20.87 8.95
C GLY A 230 25.38 -22.18 8.83
N ASP A 231 24.75 -23.28 8.39
CA ASP A 231 25.38 -24.60 8.37
C ASP A 231 26.42 -24.72 7.22
N PRO A 232 27.70 -24.99 7.53
CA PRO A 232 28.74 -25.21 6.52
C PRO A 232 28.38 -26.29 5.49
N ARG A 233 27.55 -27.28 5.85
CA ARG A 233 27.12 -28.37 4.97
C ARG A 233 26.35 -27.87 3.74
N LEU A 234 25.64 -26.74 3.84
CA LEU A 234 24.96 -26.15 2.68
C LEU A 234 25.94 -25.69 1.59
N SER A 235 27.16 -25.29 1.98
CA SER A 235 28.16 -24.76 1.03
C SER A 235 28.84 -25.84 0.18
N VAL A 236 28.82 -27.09 0.65
CA VAL A 236 29.42 -28.27 -0.01
C VAL A 236 28.36 -29.16 -0.66
N LEU A 237 27.07 -28.80 -0.51
CA LEU A 237 25.97 -29.58 -1.05
C LEU A 237 26.00 -29.58 -2.59
N ASP A 238 25.98 -30.77 -3.19
CA ASP A 238 25.87 -30.91 -4.64
C ASP A 238 24.46 -30.54 -5.12
N LEU A 239 24.36 -29.39 -5.79
CA LEU A 239 23.11 -28.84 -6.33
C LEU A 239 22.76 -29.36 -7.73
N SER A 240 23.65 -30.14 -8.36
CA SER A 240 23.42 -30.72 -9.69
C SER A 240 22.32 -31.80 -9.65
N ASN A 241 22.24 -32.54 -8.54
CA ASN A 241 21.16 -33.50 -8.28
C ASN A 241 20.13 -32.91 -7.31
N ARG A 242 19.17 -32.16 -7.86
CA ARG A 242 18.10 -31.48 -7.10
C ARG A 242 17.34 -32.41 -6.15
N ALA A 243 17.03 -33.64 -6.57
CA ALA A 243 16.27 -34.59 -5.75
C ALA A 243 17.09 -35.14 -4.57
N ALA A 244 18.41 -35.26 -4.73
CA ALA A 244 19.32 -35.60 -3.63
C ALA A 244 19.52 -34.41 -2.68
N ALA A 245 19.68 -33.20 -3.23
CA ALA A 245 19.84 -31.96 -2.46
C ALA A 245 18.64 -31.67 -1.56
N ILE A 246 17.41 -31.77 -2.08
CA ILE A 246 16.18 -31.60 -1.29
C ILE A 246 16.08 -32.66 -0.19
N ARG A 247 16.44 -33.92 -0.49
CA ARG A 247 16.46 -34.99 0.52
C ARG A 247 17.47 -34.71 1.64
N ALA A 248 18.66 -34.23 1.30
CA ALA A 248 19.69 -33.87 2.27
C ALA A 248 19.23 -32.70 3.16
N ILE A 249 18.70 -31.63 2.58
CA ILE A 249 18.19 -30.46 3.31
C ILE A 249 17.02 -30.85 4.22
N LYS A 250 16.07 -31.64 3.71
CA LYS A 250 14.94 -32.17 4.48
C LYS A 250 15.43 -33.02 5.67
N LYS A 251 16.47 -33.83 5.46
CA LYS A 251 17.10 -34.61 6.54
C LYS A 251 17.72 -33.68 7.59
N TRP A 252 18.51 -32.68 7.20
CA TRP A 252 19.13 -31.76 8.16
C TRP A 252 18.12 -30.95 8.97
N LEU A 253 17.00 -30.56 8.37
CA LEU A 253 15.89 -29.97 9.13
C LEU A 253 15.31 -30.97 10.13
N SER A 254 15.13 -32.24 9.75
CA SER A 254 14.66 -33.30 10.65
C SER A 254 15.63 -33.52 11.80
N ASP A 255 16.92 -33.66 11.51
CA ASP A 255 17.99 -33.88 12.49
C ASP A 255 18.00 -32.72 13.51
N TRP A 256 17.88 -31.46 13.04
CA TRP A 256 17.81 -30.29 13.93
C TRP A 256 16.60 -30.34 14.86
N PHE A 257 15.42 -30.72 14.35
CA PHE A 257 14.21 -30.84 15.16
C PHE A 257 14.28 -31.99 16.16
N GLU A 258 14.97 -33.09 15.83
CA GLU A 258 15.23 -34.19 16.76
C GLU A 258 16.19 -33.76 17.88
N GLU A 259 17.23 -33.01 17.55
CA GLU A 259 18.21 -32.48 18.53
C GLU A 259 17.61 -31.41 19.46
N HIS A 260 16.62 -30.66 18.98
CA HIS A 260 15.97 -29.55 19.71
C HIS A 260 14.54 -29.89 20.12
N ALA A 261 14.17 -31.18 20.14
CA ALA A 261 12.86 -31.63 20.60
C ALA A 261 12.68 -31.31 22.09
N ASP A 262 11.48 -30.90 22.46
CA ASP A 262 11.11 -30.67 23.86
C ASP A 262 10.89 -32.01 24.59
N GLU A 263 10.51 -31.94 25.88
CA GLU A 263 10.25 -33.13 26.71
C GLU A 263 9.19 -34.09 26.14
N THR A 264 8.40 -33.66 25.14
CA THR A 264 7.39 -34.50 24.47
C THR A 264 7.96 -35.30 23.30
N GLY A 265 9.15 -34.95 22.79
CA GLY A 265 9.79 -35.61 21.65
C GLY A 265 9.03 -35.45 20.32
N ASP A 266 8.05 -34.54 20.26
CA ASP A 266 7.23 -34.34 19.07
C ASP A 266 8.01 -33.54 18.02
N VAL A 267 8.22 -34.14 16.84
CA VAL A 267 8.96 -33.55 15.72
C VAL A 267 8.08 -33.44 14.48
N PRO A 268 8.31 -32.43 13.60
CA PRO A 268 7.51 -32.26 12.41
C PRO A 268 7.67 -33.44 11.46
N ARG A 269 6.54 -33.96 10.96
CA ARG A 269 6.53 -34.97 9.91
C ARG A 269 7.31 -34.47 8.69
N GLY A 270 8.08 -35.36 8.06
CA GLY A 270 8.91 -35.00 6.92
C GLY A 270 8.16 -34.35 5.76
N ASP A 271 6.87 -34.62 5.57
CA ASP A 271 6.06 -33.97 4.52
C ASP A 271 5.86 -32.48 4.77
N LEU A 272 5.85 -32.05 6.04
CA LEU A 272 5.81 -30.63 6.41
C LEU A 272 7.13 -29.92 6.15
N LEU A 273 8.25 -30.66 6.09
CA LEU A 273 9.59 -30.12 5.84
C LEU A 273 9.95 -30.02 4.35
N ALA A 274 9.28 -30.81 3.50
CA ALA A 274 9.49 -30.81 2.05
C ALA A 274 9.40 -29.42 1.37
N PRO A 275 8.36 -28.60 1.60
CA PRO A 275 8.25 -27.30 0.95
C PRO A 275 9.36 -26.31 1.37
N TYR A 276 9.88 -26.44 2.60
CA TYR A 276 11.00 -25.62 3.06
C TYR A 276 12.31 -26.04 2.41
N ALA A 277 12.56 -27.36 2.33
CA ALA A 277 13.75 -27.89 1.66
C ALA A 277 13.80 -27.51 0.17
N GLU A 278 12.66 -27.50 -0.51
CA GLU A 278 12.55 -27.04 -1.90
C GLU A 278 12.92 -25.57 -2.06
N LYS A 279 12.41 -24.69 -1.18
CA LYS A 279 12.72 -23.26 -1.20
C LYS A 279 14.20 -22.99 -0.96
N ILE A 280 14.82 -23.67 0.00
CA ILE A 280 16.25 -23.55 0.28
C ILE A 280 17.07 -24.01 -0.92
N CYS A 281 16.76 -25.18 -1.49
CA CYS A 281 17.47 -25.69 -2.67
C CYS A 281 17.37 -24.72 -3.86
N ALA A 282 16.19 -24.15 -4.12
CA ALA A 282 15.99 -23.18 -5.18
C ALA A 282 16.77 -21.88 -4.94
N HIS A 283 16.84 -21.42 -3.69
CA HIS A 283 17.62 -20.25 -3.30
C HIS A 283 19.13 -20.47 -3.50
N LEU A 284 19.65 -21.63 -3.08
CA LEU A 284 21.05 -22.00 -3.27
C LEU A 284 21.43 -22.10 -4.75
N GLN A 285 20.56 -22.69 -5.59
CA GLN A 285 20.77 -22.74 -7.04
C GLN A 285 20.83 -21.35 -7.67
N LYS A 286 20.00 -20.40 -7.19
CA LYS A 286 20.02 -19.01 -7.64
C LYS A 286 21.33 -18.31 -7.25
N ILE A 287 21.83 -18.53 -6.04
CA ILE A 287 23.13 -17.99 -5.58
C ILE A 287 24.28 -18.58 -6.40
N ALA A 288 24.30 -19.90 -6.59
CA ALA A 288 25.34 -20.58 -7.37
C ALA A 288 25.38 -20.08 -8.82
N SER A 289 24.20 -19.89 -9.42
CA SER A 289 24.05 -19.35 -10.78
C SER A 289 24.49 -17.88 -10.90
N ALA A 290 24.35 -17.09 -9.83
CA ALA A 290 24.81 -15.70 -9.77
C ALA A 290 26.33 -15.59 -9.56
N LYS A 291 26.95 -16.55 -8.87
CA LYS A 291 28.40 -16.59 -8.59
C LYS A 291 29.24 -17.19 -9.72
N GLY A 292 28.60 -17.93 -10.64
CA GLY A 292 29.22 -18.49 -11.85
C GLY A 292 29.17 -17.57 -13.09
N ARG A 293 28.74 -16.31 -12.92
CA ARG A 293 28.88 -15.22 -13.91
C ARG A 293 29.97 -14.26 -13.45
#